data_AF-A0A2M7L8V7-F1
#
_entry.id   AF-A0A2M7L8V7-F1
#
_cell.length_a   1.000
_cell.length_b   1.000
_cell.length_c   1.000
_cell.angle_alpha   90.00
_cell.angle_beta   90.00
_cell.angle_gamma   90.00
#
_symmetry.space_group_name_H-M   'P 1'
#
loop_
_entity.id
_entity.type
_entity.pdbx_description
1 polymer ?
#
loop_
_entity_poly.entity_id
_entity_poly.type
_entity_poly.pdbx_seq_one_letter_code
_entity_poly.pdbx_strand_id
1 'polypeptide(L)'
;MECGQALLAKTELKIMSTIGYHHLEQVAKVCLVGPDASAVAKKLCQTIYTAIVDHGESINSCKALVKYLFKEQTVIALDEFVGEHKGDNRKIDFYLLNDRFPINEAPVDSVISWAQLNPDQRYLRLASIISPVVVQNEQEMNRWSDIALKIIDKAPDKAAVIDALSSHLCPNSWSGSRATIIEGRRSLAKALFQHSDPIVVEQARVLDARLHEWAEGEAERERSRSRNLDERFE
;
A
#
# COMPACT_ATOMS: atom_id res chain seq x y z
N MET A 1 -24.58 1.58 20.69
CA MET A 1 -23.62 2.08 19.67
C MET A 1 -23.19 3.52 19.95
N GLU A 2 -24.10 4.42 20.31
CA GLU A 2 -23.79 5.84 20.59
C GLU A 2 -22.68 6.05 21.64
N CYS A 3 -22.67 5.30 22.75
CA CYS A 3 -21.63 5.43 23.77
C CYS A 3 -20.21 5.06 23.25
N GLY A 4 -20.11 4.08 22.35
CA GLY A 4 -18.83 3.68 21.75
C GLY A 4 -18.34 4.69 20.71
N GLN A 5 -19.26 5.25 19.93
CA GLN A 5 -18.97 6.35 19.00
C GLN A 5 -18.51 7.63 19.74
N ALA A 6 -19.14 7.95 20.87
CA ALA A 6 -18.73 9.07 21.72
C ALA A 6 -17.34 8.86 22.33
N LEU A 7 -16.99 7.62 22.68
CA LEU A 7 -15.66 7.26 23.16
C LEU A 7 -14.60 7.44 22.05
N LEU A 8 -14.84 6.89 20.85
CA LEU A 8 -13.96 7.06 19.70
C LEU A 8 -13.76 8.54 19.36
N ALA A 9 -14.83 9.33 19.39
CA ALA A 9 -14.77 10.75 19.10
C ALA A 9 -14.03 11.58 20.17
N LYS A 10 -13.81 11.06 21.38
CA LYS A 10 -13.12 11.78 22.47
C LYS A 10 -11.73 11.22 22.76
N THR A 11 -11.28 10.22 22.01
CA THR A 11 -10.01 9.54 22.31
C THR A 11 -8.82 10.39 21.90
N GLU A 12 -7.89 10.61 22.83
CA GLU A 12 -6.56 11.15 22.56
C GLU A 12 -5.54 10.01 22.47
N LEU A 13 -4.99 9.78 21.26
CA LEU A 13 -4.10 8.64 20.99
C LEU A 13 -2.69 8.76 21.62
N LYS A 14 -2.29 9.97 22.01
CA LYS A 14 -0.94 10.35 22.48
C LYS A 14 -0.45 9.62 23.76
N ILE A 15 -1.33 8.90 24.47
CA ILE A 15 -1.06 8.27 25.77
C ILE A 15 -1.43 6.78 25.75
N MET A 16 -1.84 6.22 24.61
CA MET A 16 -2.39 4.86 24.58
C MET A 16 -1.29 3.78 24.50
N SER A 17 -1.35 2.82 25.42
CA SER A 17 -0.57 1.58 25.33
C SER A 17 -1.09 0.69 24.19
N THR A 18 -0.29 -0.31 23.78
CA THR A 18 -0.70 -1.31 22.77
C THR A 18 -2.05 -1.97 23.10
N ILE A 19 -2.35 -2.18 24.39
CA ILE A 19 -3.63 -2.73 24.86
C ILE A 19 -4.78 -1.76 24.58
N GLY A 20 -4.54 -0.45 24.73
CA GLY A 20 -5.52 0.58 24.39
C GLY A 20 -5.90 0.56 22.90
N TYR A 21 -4.92 0.41 22.01
CA TYR A 21 -5.19 0.35 20.57
C TYR A 21 -6.01 -0.87 20.17
N HIS A 22 -5.73 -2.04 20.79
CA HIS A 22 -6.55 -3.24 20.56
C HIS A 22 -7.99 -3.04 21.03
N HIS A 23 -8.23 -2.44 22.20
CA HIS A 23 -9.60 -2.13 22.63
C HIS A 23 -10.29 -1.14 21.69
N LEU A 24 -9.58 -0.14 21.21
CA LEU A 24 -10.12 0.84 20.28
C LEU A 24 -10.48 0.22 18.92
N GLU A 25 -9.68 -0.73 18.45
CA GLU A 25 -10.00 -1.56 17.30
C GLU A 25 -11.30 -2.34 17.51
N GLN A 26 -11.48 -3.00 18.66
CA GLN A 26 -12.71 -3.75 18.95
C GLN A 26 -13.94 -2.83 19.03
N VAL A 27 -13.80 -1.64 19.62
CA VAL A 27 -14.90 -0.65 19.64
C VAL A 27 -15.20 -0.15 18.23
N ALA A 28 -14.18 0.12 17.42
CA ALA A 28 -14.33 0.52 16.02
C ALA A 28 -15.08 -0.55 15.19
N LYS A 29 -14.76 -1.84 15.40
CA LYS A 29 -15.45 -2.97 14.76
C LYS A 29 -16.95 -2.99 14.99
N VAL A 30 -17.40 -2.53 16.16
CA VAL A 30 -18.82 -2.49 16.51
C VAL A 30 -19.47 -1.16 16.10
N CYS A 31 -18.72 -0.06 16.14
CA CYS A 31 -19.28 1.29 16.09
C CYS A 31 -19.12 2.01 14.76
N LEU A 32 -18.26 1.51 13.85
CA LEU A 32 -17.97 2.13 12.56
C LEU A 32 -18.56 1.38 11.36
N VAL A 33 -19.68 0.70 11.56
CA VAL A 33 -20.38 -0.02 10.50
C VAL A 33 -21.42 0.90 9.86
N GLY A 34 -21.43 0.96 8.53
CA GLY A 34 -22.44 1.70 7.77
C GLY A 34 -22.23 3.23 7.71
N PRO A 35 -23.11 3.95 6.99
CA PRO A 35 -22.94 5.37 6.69
C PRO A 35 -23.11 6.29 7.91
N ASP A 36 -23.91 5.89 8.91
CA ASP A 36 -24.17 6.70 10.10
C ASP A 36 -22.91 6.93 10.96
N ALA A 37 -21.87 6.12 10.75
CA ALA A 37 -20.62 6.25 11.47
C ALA A 37 -19.57 7.15 10.78
N SER A 38 -19.85 7.70 9.59
CA SER A 38 -18.85 8.42 8.79
C SER A 38 -18.25 9.63 9.51
N ALA A 39 -19.02 10.38 10.30
CA ALA A 39 -18.49 11.52 11.07
C ALA A 39 -17.49 11.08 12.15
N VAL A 40 -17.76 9.95 12.80
CA VAL A 40 -16.90 9.37 13.84
C VAL A 40 -15.65 8.76 13.19
N ALA A 41 -15.82 8.04 12.08
CA ALA A 41 -14.73 7.48 11.30
C ALA A 41 -13.77 8.59 10.83
N LYS A 42 -14.31 9.70 10.31
CA LYS A 42 -13.52 10.86 9.89
C LYS A 42 -12.69 11.42 11.03
N LYS A 43 -13.33 11.67 12.19
CA LYS A 43 -12.60 12.18 13.36
C LYS A 43 -11.52 11.21 13.82
N LEU A 44 -11.78 9.91 13.77
CA LEU A 44 -10.80 8.88 14.11
C LEU A 44 -9.62 8.87 13.11
N CYS A 45 -9.89 8.92 11.81
CA CYS A 45 -8.85 9.03 10.78
C CYS A 45 -7.96 10.26 11.02
N GLN A 46 -8.55 11.42 11.29
CA GLN A 46 -7.82 12.65 11.59
C GLN A 46 -6.96 12.52 12.84
N THR A 47 -7.50 11.91 13.90
CA THR A 47 -6.75 11.67 15.14
C THR A 47 -5.55 10.76 14.88
N ILE A 48 -5.73 9.69 14.10
CA ILE A 48 -4.64 8.77 13.72
C ILE A 48 -3.61 9.49 12.84
N TYR A 49 -4.07 10.29 11.86
CA TYR A 49 -3.21 11.06 10.98
C TYR A 49 -2.29 11.99 11.79
N THR A 50 -2.86 12.80 12.69
CA THR A 50 -2.10 13.68 13.59
C THR A 50 -1.14 12.89 14.47
N ALA A 51 -1.56 11.75 15.02
CA ALA A 51 -0.72 10.92 15.85
C ALA A 51 0.52 10.39 15.09
N ILE A 52 0.36 9.96 13.84
CA ILE A 52 1.46 9.49 12.99
C ILE A 52 2.35 10.67 12.54
N VAL A 53 1.74 11.70 11.96
CA VAL A 53 2.46 12.77 11.26
C VAL A 53 3.11 13.73 12.25
N ASP A 54 2.37 14.16 13.28
CA ASP A 54 2.82 15.22 14.19
C ASP A 54 3.51 14.66 15.44
N HIS A 55 3.17 13.43 15.87
CA HIS A 55 3.69 12.84 17.10
C HIS A 55 4.64 11.65 16.88
N GLY A 56 4.75 11.14 15.65
CA GLY A 56 5.64 10.03 15.34
C GLY A 56 5.22 8.72 16.00
N GLU A 57 3.91 8.53 16.22
CA GLU A 57 3.38 7.30 16.78
C GLU A 57 3.81 6.07 15.98
N SER A 58 4.01 4.97 16.70
CA SER A 58 4.48 3.73 16.10
C SER A 58 3.47 3.17 15.10
N ILE A 59 3.97 2.84 13.91
CA ILE A 59 3.20 2.25 12.82
C ILE A 59 2.43 1.00 13.27
N ASN A 60 3.06 0.21 14.14
CA ASN A 60 2.54 -1.06 14.61
C ASN A 60 1.31 -0.91 15.53
N SER A 61 1.18 0.21 16.24
CA SER A 61 0.11 0.41 17.21
C SER A 61 -1.26 0.59 16.53
N CYS A 62 -1.31 1.27 15.38
CA CYS A 62 -2.57 1.58 14.68
C CYS A 62 -2.91 0.65 13.51
N LYS A 63 -2.02 -0.30 13.15
CA LYS A 63 -2.07 -1.07 11.89
C LYS A 63 -3.41 -1.75 11.64
N ALA A 64 -3.93 -2.47 12.63
CA ALA A 64 -5.18 -3.23 12.50
C ALA A 64 -6.40 -2.31 12.36
N LEU A 65 -6.41 -1.20 13.10
CA LEU A 65 -7.46 -0.19 13.04
C LEU A 65 -7.50 0.53 11.69
N VAL A 66 -6.35 0.93 11.15
CA VAL A 66 -6.27 1.58 9.82
C VAL A 66 -6.74 0.63 8.72
N LYS A 67 -6.36 -0.64 8.77
CA LYS A 67 -6.89 -1.69 7.86
C LYS A 67 -8.42 -1.77 7.92
N TYR A 68 -8.96 -1.80 9.13
CA TYR A 68 -10.41 -1.85 9.34
C TYR A 68 -11.12 -0.60 8.77
N LEU A 69 -10.53 0.59 8.93
CA LEU A 69 -11.05 1.82 8.34
C LEU A 69 -11.05 1.78 6.81
N PHE A 70 -9.99 1.29 6.17
CA PHE A 70 -9.98 1.11 4.71
C PHE A 70 -11.04 0.10 4.23
N LYS A 71 -11.31 -0.93 5.03
CA LYS A 71 -12.32 -1.95 4.70
C LYS A 71 -13.75 -1.44 4.84
N GLU A 72 -14.10 -0.84 5.98
CA GLU A 72 -15.51 -0.51 6.32
C GLU A 72 -15.89 0.95 6.07
N GLN A 73 -14.91 1.86 6.02
CA GLN A 73 -15.10 3.30 5.83
C GLN A 73 -14.17 3.82 4.72
N THR A 74 -14.11 3.08 3.61
CA THR A 74 -13.11 3.25 2.54
C THR A 74 -12.97 4.68 2.03
N VAL A 75 -14.08 5.34 1.68
CA VAL A 75 -14.05 6.70 1.11
C VAL A 75 -13.48 7.69 2.13
N ILE A 76 -13.92 7.59 3.39
CA ILE A 76 -13.41 8.42 4.50
C ILE A 76 -11.92 8.17 4.72
N ALA A 77 -11.49 6.90 4.74
CA ALA A 77 -10.08 6.55 4.92
C ALA A 77 -9.21 7.05 3.75
N LEU A 78 -9.69 6.95 2.52
CA LEU A 78 -9.00 7.48 1.34
C LEU A 78 -8.90 9.00 1.39
N ASP A 79 -10.00 9.72 1.69
CA ASP A 79 -9.96 11.18 1.79
C ASP A 79 -9.00 11.67 2.88
N GLU A 80 -8.95 11.01 4.04
CA GLU A 80 -8.18 11.48 5.19
C GLU A 80 -6.73 10.97 5.25
N PHE A 81 -6.38 9.86 4.59
CA PHE A 81 -5.00 9.34 4.58
C PHE A 81 -4.30 9.46 3.23
N VAL A 82 -5.05 9.45 2.13
CA VAL A 82 -4.52 9.36 0.76
C VAL A 82 -4.73 10.65 -0.01
N GLY A 83 -5.80 11.37 0.31
CA GLY A 83 -6.28 12.56 -0.36
C GLY A 83 -5.26 13.70 -0.45
N GLU A 84 -5.72 14.79 -1.04
CA GLU A 84 -4.89 15.97 -1.35
C GLU A 84 -4.60 16.78 -0.07
N HIS A 85 -3.62 16.32 0.72
CA HIS A 85 -3.16 17.05 1.91
C HIS A 85 -2.16 18.14 1.53
N LYS A 86 -2.34 19.34 2.08
CA LYS A 86 -1.35 20.42 2.03
C LYS A 86 -0.29 20.16 3.11
N GLY A 87 0.74 19.39 2.80
CA GLY A 87 1.81 19.07 3.76
C GLY A 87 2.81 18.03 3.26
N ASP A 88 3.80 17.71 4.10
CA ASP A 88 4.73 16.61 3.82
C ASP A 88 4.07 15.26 4.12
N ASN A 89 3.65 14.57 3.06
CA ASN A 89 2.99 13.27 3.16
C ASN A 89 3.98 12.11 3.39
N ARG A 90 5.30 12.35 3.43
CA ARG A 90 6.29 11.25 3.55
C ARG A 90 6.06 10.35 4.75
N LYS A 91 5.63 10.90 5.89
CA LYS A 91 5.38 10.11 7.11
C LYS A 91 4.18 9.18 6.95
N ILE A 92 3.07 9.70 6.42
CA ILE A 92 1.88 8.87 6.19
C ILE A 92 2.09 7.90 5.02
N ASP A 93 2.81 8.30 3.98
CA ASP A 93 3.18 7.43 2.87
C ASP A 93 4.06 6.29 3.35
N PHE A 94 5.09 6.60 4.15
CA PHE A 94 5.91 5.57 4.79
C PHE A 94 5.06 4.61 5.62
N TYR A 95 4.08 5.11 6.39
CA TYR A 95 3.14 4.27 7.13
C TYR A 95 2.32 3.37 6.20
N LEU A 96 1.70 3.93 5.15
CA LEU A 96 0.84 3.21 4.21
C LEU A 96 1.60 2.16 3.40
N LEU A 97 2.87 2.43 3.09
CA LEU A 97 3.77 1.50 2.40
C LEU A 97 4.34 0.42 3.32
N ASN A 98 4.24 0.58 4.64
CA ASN A 98 4.87 -0.34 5.58
C ASN A 98 4.03 -1.61 5.80
N ASP A 99 4.68 -2.74 5.56
CA ASP A 99 4.42 -4.08 6.11
C ASP A 99 3.04 -4.72 5.90
N ARG A 100 2.16 -4.17 5.05
CA ARG A 100 0.97 -4.88 4.48
C ARG A 100 0.14 -4.05 3.49
N PHE A 101 0.37 -2.75 3.32
CA PHE A 101 -0.46 -1.87 2.45
C PHE A 101 -1.94 -1.90 2.86
N PRO A 102 -2.35 -1.12 3.88
CA PRO A 102 -3.69 -1.23 4.47
C PRO A 102 -4.81 -0.93 3.46
N ILE A 103 -4.51 -0.17 2.39
CA ILE A 103 -5.43 0.12 1.29
C ILE A 103 -5.86 -1.16 0.56
N ASN A 104 -5.03 -2.21 0.55
CA ASN A 104 -5.38 -3.47 -0.12
C ASN A 104 -6.52 -4.23 0.59
N GLU A 105 -6.95 -3.82 1.79
CA GLU A 105 -8.14 -4.36 2.46
C GLU A 105 -9.44 -3.67 2.02
N ALA A 106 -9.35 -2.57 1.27
CA ALA A 106 -10.50 -1.81 0.80
C ALA A 106 -11.25 -2.54 -0.33
N PRO A 107 -12.59 -2.42 -0.41
CA PRO A 107 -13.36 -2.87 -1.56
C PRO A 107 -12.90 -2.16 -2.83
N VAL A 108 -12.54 -2.95 -3.85
CA VAL A 108 -11.96 -2.45 -5.11
C VAL A 108 -12.86 -1.40 -5.77
N ASP A 109 -14.17 -1.65 -5.86
CA ASP A 109 -15.11 -0.73 -6.51
C ASP A 109 -15.19 0.63 -5.79
N SER A 110 -15.08 0.64 -4.46
CA SER A 110 -15.03 1.88 -3.67
C SER A 110 -13.76 2.68 -3.95
N VAL A 111 -12.61 2.01 -4.04
CA VAL A 111 -11.32 2.65 -4.38
C VAL A 111 -11.35 3.26 -5.77
N ILE A 112 -11.88 2.52 -6.76
CA ILE A 112 -11.98 2.99 -8.15
C ILE A 112 -12.99 4.14 -8.28
N SER A 113 -14.14 4.05 -7.61
CA SER A 113 -15.12 5.14 -7.59
C SER A 113 -14.53 6.41 -6.98
N TRP A 114 -13.76 6.29 -5.91
CA TRP A 114 -13.04 7.41 -5.31
C TRP A 114 -12.00 8.02 -6.27
N ALA A 115 -11.26 7.18 -7.00
CA ALA A 115 -10.27 7.65 -7.98
C ALA A 115 -10.92 8.41 -9.14
N GLN A 116 -12.09 7.98 -9.61
CA GLN A 116 -12.82 8.61 -10.71
C GLN A 116 -13.29 10.04 -10.42
N LEU A 117 -13.38 10.44 -9.15
CA LEU A 117 -13.76 11.81 -8.79
C LEU A 117 -12.68 12.85 -9.13
N ASN A 118 -11.41 12.45 -9.22
CA ASN A 118 -10.31 13.28 -9.71
C ASN A 118 -9.28 12.37 -10.42
N PRO A 119 -9.59 11.93 -11.66
CA PRO A 119 -8.87 10.84 -12.30
C PRO A 119 -7.43 11.21 -12.67
N ASP A 120 -7.15 12.49 -12.93
CA ASP A 120 -5.81 12.95 -13.31
C ASP A 120 -4.80 12.86 -12.16
N GLN A 121 -5.27 12.86 -10.91
CA GLN A 121 -4.40 12.85 -9.73
C GLN A 121 -4.53 11.54 -8.92
N ARG A 122 -5.75 11.06 -8.72
CA ARG A 122 -6.02 9.99 -7.74
C ARG A 122 -5.54 8.62 -8.20
N TYR A 123 -5.59 8.32 -9.50
CA TYR A 123 -5.04 7.05 -10.02
C TYR A 123 -3.53 6.95 -9.80
N LEU A 124 -2.80 8.02 -10.12
CA LEU A 124 -1.36 8.06 -9.90
C LEU A 124 -1.01 8.04 -8.41
N ARG A 125 -1.78 8.75 -7.58
CA ARG A 125 -1.61 8.73 -6.13
C ARG A 125 -1.80 7.33 -5.55
N LEU A 126 -2.84 6.61 -5.97
CA LEU A 126 -3.06 5.21 -5.57
C LEU A 126 -1.89 4.33 -5.99
N ALA A 127 -1.43 4.47 -7.24
CA ALA A 127 -0.31 3.69 -7.76
C ALA A 127 0.97 3.79 -6.91
N SER A 128 1.19 4.94 -6.26
CA SER A 128 2.36 5.19 -5.39
C SER A 128 2.28 4.67 -3.95
N ILE A 129 1.12 4.16 -3.52
CA ILE A 129 0.88 3.79 -2.11
C ILE A 129 0.21 2.43 -1.90
N ILE A 130 -0.15 1.71 -2.98
CA ILE A 130 -0.72 0.37 -2.90
C ILE A 130 0.35 -0.70 -3.09
N SER A 131 0.08 -1.92 -2.62
CA SER A 131 0.89 -3.06 -3.05
C SER A 131 0.41 -3.51 -4.42
N PRO A 132 1.27 -3.50 -5.45
CA PRO A 132 0.93 -4.13 -6.71
C PRO A 132 0.92 -5.65 -6.62
N VAL A 133 1.62 -6.25 -5.65
CA VAL A 133 1.84 -7.69 -5.57
C VAL A 133 1.04 -8.31 -4.44
N VAL A 134 0.30 -9.38 -4.76
CA VAL A 134 -0.23 -10.31 -3.76
C VAL A 134 0.63 -11.56 -3.77
N VAL A 135 1.27 -11.85 -2.62
CA VAL A 135 2.03 -13.09 -2.43
C VAL A 135 1.08 -14.17 -1.94
N GLN A 136 0.80 -15.18 -2.76
CA GLN A 136 0.11 -16.39 -2.33
C GLN A 136 1.15 -17.44 -1.95
N ASN A 137 1.42 -17.56 -0.65
CA ASN A 137 2.33 -18.53 -0.04
C ASN A 137 3.79 -18.45 -0.53
N GLU A 138 4.70 -19.07 0.23
CA GLU A 138 6.15 -18.99 0.01
C GLU A 138 6.64 -19.66 -1.28
N GLN A 139 5.75 -20.34 -2.02
CA GLN A 139 6.07 -21.20 -3.16
C GLN A 139 5.41 -20.73 -4.46
N GLU A 140 5.71 -19.50 -4.89
CA GLU A 140 5.64 -19.12 -6.31
C GLU A 140 4.23 -18.97 -6.89
N MET A 141 3.66 -17.77 -6.76
CA MET A 141 3.12 -17.01 -7.91
C MET A 141 2.81 -15.58 -7.45
N ASN A 142 3.64 -14.65 -7.88
CA ASN A 142 3.31 -13.23 -7.74
C ASN A 142 2.15 -12.93 -8.69
N ARG A 143 1.06 -12.39 -8.16
CA ARG A 143 -0.06 -11.87 -8.97
C ARG A 143 -0.27 -10.39 -8.70
N TRP A 144 -0.78 -9.69 -9.69
CA TRP A 144 -1.24 -8.32 -9.49
C TRP A 144 -2.37 -8.31 -8.44
N SER A 145 -2.40 -7.28 -7.59
CA SER A 145 -3.58 -7.02 -6.77
C SER A 145 -4.75 -6.56 -7.65
N ASP A 146 -5.98 -6.86 -7.23
CA ASP A 146 -7.18 -6.48 -7.99
C ASP A 146 -7.28 -4.96 -8.15
N ILE A 147 -6.86 -4.20 -7.12
CA ILE A 147 -6.77 -2.73 -7.20
C ILE A 147 -5.76 -2.32 -8.28
N ALA A 148 -4.56 -2.93 -8.32
CA ALA A 148 -3.53 -2.60 -9.29
C ALA A 148 -4.00 -2.83 -10.74
N LEU A 149 -4.64 -3.98 -11.01
CA LEU A 149 -5.21 -4.25 -12.33
C LEU A 149 -6.27 -3.21 -12.71
N LYS A 150 -7.20 -2.91 -11.78
CA LYS A 150 -8.26 -1.94 -12.07
C LYS A 150 -7.75 -0.52 -12.29
N ILE A 151 -6.71 -0.08 -11.58
CA ILE A 151 -6.14 1.25 -11.86
C ILE A 151 -5.37 1.28 -13.18
N ILE A 152 -4.69 0.19 -13.58
CA ILE A 152 -4.07 0.08 -14.90
C ILE A 152 -5.13 0.20 -16.00
N ASP A 153 -6.26 -0.50 -15.85
CA ASP A 153 -7.35 -0.48 -16.84
C ASP A 153 -8.02 0.88 -16.98
N LYS A 154 -8.22 1.58 -15.86
CA LYS A 154 -9.10 2.75 -15.77
C LYS A 154 -8.39 4.10 -15.77
N ALA A 155 -7.09 4.14 -15.50
CA ALA A 155 -6.36 5.39 -15.43
C ALA A 155 -6.34 6.12 -16.79
N PRO A 156 -6.45 7.46 -16.80
CA PRO A 156 -6.21 8.27 -18.00
C PRO A 156 -4.79 8.09 -18.53
N ASP A 157 -3.80 8.15 -17.63
CA ASP A 157 -2.39 7.91 -17.93
C ASP A 157 -1.95 6.54 -17.39
N LYS A 158 -2.15 5.51 -18.21
CA LYS A 158 -1.79 4.14 -17.87
C LYS A 158 -0.28 3.95 -17.76
N ALA A 159 0.50 4.70 -18.53
CA ALA A 159 1.96 4.59 -18.52
C ALA A 159 2.52 5.09 -17.19
N ALA A 160 2.09 6.28 -16.73
CA ALA A 160 2.49 6.81 -15.44
C ALA A 160 2.07 5.90 -14.27
N VAL A 161 0.88 5.30 -14.34
CA VAL A 161 0.42 4.35 -13.32
C VAL A 161 1.27 3.08 -13.26
N ILE A 162 1.58 2.47 -14.42
CA ILE A 162 2.45 1.28 -14.47
C ILE A 162 3.86 1.62 -13.95
N ASP A 163 4.38 2.80 -14.30
CA ASP A 163 5.68 3.25 -13.83
C ASP A 163 5.70 3.47 -12.30
N ALA A 164 4.68 4.13 -11.75
CA ALA A 164 4.56 4.31 -10.30
C ALA A 164 4.49 2.96 -9.55
N LEU A 165 3.69 2.01 -10.05
CA LEU A 165 3.59 0.66 -9.46
C LEU A 165 4.93 -0.09 -9.50
N SER A 166 5.76 0.15 -10.51
CA SER A 166 7.06 -0.52 -10.66
C SER A 166 7.99 -0.32 -9.47
N SER A 167 7.89 0.85 -8.82
CA SER A 167 8.73 1.20 -7.67
C SER A 167 8.53 0.26 -6.48
N HIS A 168 7.37 -0.41 -6.41
CA HIS A 168 7.01 -1.36 -5.38
C HIS A 168 7.32 -2.82 -5.77
N LEU A 169 7.75 -3.07 -7.01
CA LEU A 169 8.16 -4.40 -7.48
C LEU A 169 9.58 -4.78 -7.06
N CYS A 170 10.37 -3.85 -6.52
CA CYS A 170 11.64 -4.15 -5.88
C CYS A 170 11.47 -4.11 -4.35
N PRO A 171 11.67 -5.21 -3.62
CA PRO A 171 11.50 -5.21 -2.17
C PRO A 171 12.59 -4.36 -1.52
N ASN A 172 12.20 -3.59 -0.49
CA ASN A 172 13.13 -2.85 0.38
C ASN A 172 13.57 -3.67 1.60
N SER A 173 12.81 -4.71 1.93
CA SER A 173 13.12 -5.70 2.95
C SER A 173 12.80 -7.08 2.37
N TRP A 174 13.73 -8.02 2.49
CA TRP A 174 13.60 -9.37 1.95
C TRP A 174 14.47 -10.35 2.74
N SER A 175 14.13 -11.63 2.63
CA SER A 175 14.95 -12.76 3.05
C SER A 175 15.39 -13.54 1.81
N GLY A 176 16.58 -14.13 1.87
CA GLY A 176 17.16 -14.83 0.71
C GLY A 176 17.71 -13.88 -0.36
N SER A 177 17.65 -14.30 -1.63
CA SER A 177 18.17 -13.53 -2.76
C SER A 177 17.16 -12.49 -3.24
N ARG A 178 17.56 -11.22 -3.25
CA ARG A 178 16.79 -10.12 -3.82
C ARG A 178 16.66 -10.29 -5.33
N ALA A 179 17.73 -10.74 -5.98
CA ALA A 179 17.77 -10.98 -7.41
C ALA A 179 16.71 -11.98 -7.83
N THR A 180 16.62 -13.13 -7.13
CA THR A 180 15.60 -14.15 -7.38
C THR A 180 14.17 -13.60 -7.20
N ILE A 181 13.94 -12.77 -6.18
CA ILE A 181 12.62 -12.16 -5.95
C ILE A 181 12.24 -11.23 -7.10
N ILE A 182 13.16 -10.37 -7.56
CA ILE A 182 12.92 -9.43 -8.65
C ILE A 182 12.68 -10.20 -9.96
N GLU A 183 13.51 -11.21 -10.26
CA GLU A 183 13.36 -12.04 -11.45
C GLU A 183 12.00 -12.77 -11.46
N GLY A 184 11.59 -13.32 -10.32
CA GLY A 184 10.27 -13.95 -10.18
C GLY A 184 9.09 -13.00 -10.40
N ARG A 185 9.27 -11.68 -10.19
CA ARG A 185 8.24 -10.65 -10.42
C ARG A 185 8.10 -10.24 -11.88
N ARG A 186 9.01 -10.65 -12.78
CA ARG A 186 8.85 -10.45 -14.24
C ARG A 186 7.59 -11.10 -14.81
N SER A 187 7.13 -12.18 -14.19
CA SER A 187 5.84 -12.82 -14.53
C SER A 187 4.66 -11.83 -14.49
N LEU A 188 4.70 -10.83 -13.60
CA LEU A 188 3.69 -9.77 -13.51
C LEU A 188 3.68 -8.88 -14.75
N ALA A 189 4.86 -8.48 -15.23
CA ALA A 189 4.98 -7.70 -16.46
C ALA A 189 4.49 -8.51 -17.67
N LYS A 190 4.92 -9.77 -17.79
CA LYS A 190 4.51 -10.67 -18.87
C LYS A 190 3.00 -10.93 -18.91
N ALA A 191 2.33 -10.96 -17.76
CA ALA A 191 0.88 -11.10 -17.69
C ALA A 191 0.13 -9.95 -18.40
N LEU A 192 0.75 -8.78 -18.56
CA LEU A 192 0.17 -7.62 -19.24
C LEU A 192 0.44 -7.60 -20.77
N PHE A 193 1.20 -8.55 -21.32
CA PHE A 193 1.50 -8.59 -22.76
C PHE A 193 0.28 -8.88 -23.65
N GLN A 194 -0.77 -9.48 -23.06
CA GLN A 194 -2.02 -9.80 -23.74
C GLN A 194 -3.12 -8.76 -23.46
N HIS A 195 -2.78 -7.64 -22.83
CA HIS A 195 -3.73 -6.59 -22.54
C HIS A 195 -4.26 -5.95 -23.83
N SER A 196 -5.53 -5.53 -23.84
CA SER A 196 -6.18 -4.99 -25.05
C SER A 196 -5.69 -3.58 -25.42
N ASP A 197 -5.22 -2.82 -24.44
CA ASP A 197 -4.65 -1.47 -24.64
C ASP A 197 -3.16 -1.57 -25.04
N PRO A 198 -2.75 -1.10 -26.24
CA PRO A 198 -1.37 -1.15 -26.69
C PRO A 198 -0.38 -0.38 -25.79
N ILE A 199 -0.82 0.68 -25.10
CA ILE A 199 0.03 1.43 -24.18
C ILE A 199 0.43 0.54 -23.00
N VAL A 200 -0.51 -0.25 -22.48
CA VAL A 200 -0.23 -1.19 -21.39
C VAL A 200 0.74 -2.26 -21.84
N VAL A 201 0.57 -2.80 -23.06
CA VAL A 201 1.48 -3.82 -23.62
C VAL A 201 2.90 -3.27 -23.77
N GLU A 202 3.04 -2.04 -24.28
CA GLU A 202 4.35 -1.43 -24.44
C GLU A 202 5.03 -1.16 -23.09
N GLN A 203 4.30 -0.59 -22.13
CA GLN A 203 4.83 -0.32 -20.79
C GLN A 203 5.15 -1.59 -20.02
N ALA A 204 4.41 -2.68 -20.27
CA ALA A 204 4.72 -3.99 -19.73
C ALA A 204 6.06 -4.52 -20.24
N ARG A 205 6.41 -4.30 -21.52
CA ARG A 205 7.71 -4.71 -22.08
C ARG A 205 8.85 -3.90 -21.48
N VAL A 206 8.66 -2.59 -21.33
CA VAL A 206 9.61 -1.70 -20.64
C VAL A 206 9.81 -2.18 -19.20
N LEU A 207 8.73 -2.54 -18.51
CA LEU A 207 8.78 -3.04 -17.14
C LEU A 207 9.51 -4.38 -17.04
N ASP A 208 9.27 -5.33 -17.95
CA ASP A 208 9.96 -6.63 -17.98
C ASP A 208 11.47 -6.46 -18.17
N ALA A 209 11.89 -5.61 -19.11
CA ALA A 209 13.29 -5.29 -19.35
C ALA A 209 13.94 -4.66 -18.11
N ARG A 210 13.28 -3.67 -17.49
CA ARG A 210 13.78 -3.00 -16.29
C ARG A 210 13.92 -3.95 -15.10
N LEU A 211 12.93 -4.83 -14.88
CA LEU A 211 13.00 -5.85 -13.82
C LEU A 211 14.17 -6.81 -14.05
N HIS A 212 14.41 -7.20 -15.31
CA HIS A 212 15.54 -8.05 -15.67
C HIS A 212 16.89 -7.37 -15.34
N GLU A 213 17.08 -6.13 -15.78
CA GLU A 213 18.30 -5.36 -15.48
C GLU A 213 18.53 -5.21 -13.96
N TRP A 214 17.47 -4.94 -13.20
CA TRP A 214 17.56 -4.86 -11.73
C TRP A 214 17.94 -6.21 -11.09
N ALA A 215 17.37 -7.31 -11.58
CA ALA A 215 17.69 -8.65 -11.09
C ALA A 215 19.16 -9.00 -11.35
N GLU A 216 19.66 -8.74 -12.56
CA GLU A 216 21.08 -8.97 -12.91
C GLU A 216 22.02 -8.12 -12.05
N GLY A 217 21.69 -6.85 -11.85
CA GLY A 217 22.46 -5.95 -11.01
C GLY A 217 22.52 -6.39 -9.54
N GLU A 218 21.42 -6.91 -9.00
CA GLU A 218 21.40 -7.49 -7.64
C GLU A 218 22.17 -8.81 -7.57
N ALA A 219 22.06 -9.68 -8.58
CA ALA A 219 22.79 -10.94 -8.63
C ALA A 219 24.32 -10.72 -8.61
N GLU A 220 24.80 -9.68 -9.30
CA GLU A 220 26.22 -9.30 -9.27
C GLU A 220 26.65 -8.80 -7.88
N ARG A 221 25.82 -7.97 -7.23
CA ARG A 221 26.08 -7.48 -5.86
C ARG A 221 26.13 -8.61 -4.85
N GLU A 222 25.21 -9.57 -4.95
CA GLU A 222 25.17 -10.75 -4.10
C GLU A 222 26.42 -11.61 -4.29
N ARG A 223 26.80 -11.92 -5.55
CA ARG A 223 28.02 -12.68 -5.87
C ARG A 223 29.30 -12.00 -5.37
N SER A 224 29.40 -10.68 -5.53
CA SER A 224 30.55 -9.90 -5.04
C SER A 224 30.64 -9.91 -3.51
N ARG A 225 29.52 -9.82 -2.79
CA ARG A 225 29.48 -9.89 -1.33
C ARG A 225 29.90 -11.27 -0.80
N SER A 226 29.48 -12.35 -1.46
CA SER A 226 29.89 -13.71 -1.10
C SER A 226 31.39 -13.89 -1.21
N ARG A 227 32.01 -13.48 -2.34
CA ARG A 227 33.47 -13.57 -2.53
C ARG A 227 34.26 -12.81 -1.46
N ASN A 228 33.85 -11.57 -1.17
CA ASN A 228 34.50 -10.74 -0.15
C ASN A 228 34.37 -11.30 1.27
N LEU A 229 33.33 -12.11 1.54
CA LEU A 229 33.20 -12.80 2.82
C LEU A 229 34.16 -13.98 2.87
N ASP A 230 34.20 -14.81 1.84
CA ASP A 230 35.07 -15.99 1.77
C ASP A 230 36.56 -15.60 1.92
N GLU A 231 37.01 -14.54 1.23
CA GLU A 231 38.39 -14.01 1.34
C GLU A 231 38.77 -13.45 2.71
N ARG A 232 37.80 -13.15 3.59
CA ARG A 232 38.06 -12.66 4.96
C ARG A 232 38.18 -13.78 6.00
N PHE A 233 37.81 -15.00 5.63
CA PHE A 233 37.85 -16.17 6.51
C PHE A 233 38.98 -17.15 6.15
N GLU A 234 39.72 -16.89 5.08
CA GLU A 234 41.03 -17.50 4.76
C GLU A 234 42.19 -16.67 5.33
#